data_AF-A0A146KD45-F1
#
_entry.id   AF-A0A146KD45-F1
#
_cell.length_a   1.000
_cell.length_b   1.000
_cell.length_c   1.000
_cell.angle_alpha   90.00
_cell.angle_beta   90.00
_cell.angle_gamma   90.00
#
_symmetry.space_group_name_H-M   'P 1'
#
loop_
_entity.id
_entity.type
_entity.pdbx_description
1 polymer ?
#
loop_
_entity_poly.entity_id
_entity_poly.type
_entity_poly.pdbx_seq_one_letter_code
_entity_poly.pdbx_strand_id
1 'polypeptide(L)'
;MGEKGEKNTNCYTHELWTAQQKKYLQVIQQLKFEDLKIAVLQKTTEHVINTSVHEIWHMCEHVDEKMQMMAYLVLSFNVPTMVFCATIQEAKFFSDCFSLIGIGSTCLHSQQEQKSRLKSLEKVQQQQNTVV
;
A
#
# COMPACT_ATOMS: atom_id res chain seq x y z
N MET A 1 -12.09 43.50 -9.12
CA MET A 1 -11.03 42.84 -9.90
C MET A 1 -11.05 41.38 -9.50
N GLY A 2 -11.70 40.53 -10.30
CA GLY A 2 -11.87 39.12 -10.02
C GLY A 2 -11.08 38.32 -11.05
N GLU A 3 -10.14 37.50 -10.57
CA GLU A 3 -9.38 36.56 -11.38
C GLU A 3 -10.33 35.49 -11.90
N LYS A 4 -10.52 35.44 -13.23
CA LYS A 4 -11.18 34.33 -13.91
C LYS A 4 -10.15 33.21 -14.05
N GLY A 5 -10.21 32.24 -13.15
CA GLY A 5 -9.46 30.98 -13.27
C GLY A 5 -9.79 30.29 -14.58
N GLU A 6 -8.73 29.90 -15.30
CA GLU A 6 -8.77 29.18 -16.56
C GLU A 6 -9.61 27.91 -16.46
N LYS A 7 -10.59 27.78 -17.36
CA LYS A 7 -11.24 26.51 -17.62
C LYS A 7 -10.27 25.67 -18.44
N ASN A 8 -9.55 24.75 -17.78
CA ASN A 8 -8.83 23.68 -18.45
C ASN A 8 -9.84 22.70 -19.08
N THR A 9 -10.29 23.04 -20.28
CA THR A 9 -10.87 22.11 -21.24
C THR A 9 -9.77 21.24 -21.82
N ASN A 10 -9.45 20.15 -21.12
CA ASN A 10 -8.69 19.06 -21.74
C ASN A 10 -9.69 18.05 -22.33
N CYS A 11 -9.96 18.28 -23.61
CA CYS A 11 -10.64 17.37 -24.51
C CYS A 11 -9.64 16.28 -24.91
N TYR A 12 -9.85 15.04 -24.45
CA TYR A 12 -9.20 13.88 -25.05
C TYR A 12 -10.28 12.95 -25.59
N THR A 13 -10.29 12.85 -26.92
CA THR A 13 -11.15 12.00 -27.73
C THR A 13 -10.53 10.61 -27.91
N HIS A 14 -11.40 9.59 -27.83
CA HIS A 14 -11.23 8.18 -28.24
C HIS A 14 -10.19 7.33 -27.46
N GLU A 15 -10.52 6.67 -26.35
CA GLU A 15 -11.41 5.49 -26.19
C GLU A 15 -10.76 4.13 -26.56
N LEU A 16 -10.00 3.55 -25.64
CA LEU A 16 -9.95 2.09 -25.48
C LEU A 16 -10.62 1.74 -24.15
N TRP A 17 -11.95 1.65 -24.18
CA TRP A 17 -12.72 1.16 -23.03
C TRP A 17 -12.36 -0.31 -22.80
N THR A 18 -12.01 -0.64 -21.56
CA THR A 18 -11.83 -2.03 -21.12
C THR A 18 -13.14 -2.81 -21.29
N ALA A 19 -13.06 -4.13 -21.42
CA ALA A 19 -14.23 -5.00 -21.59
C ALA A 19 -15.28 -4.81 -20.47
N GLN A 20 -14.82 -4.52 -19.25
CA GLN A 20 -15.69 -4.25 -18.11
C GLN A 20 -16.38 -2.89 -18.21
N GLN A 21 -15.67 -1.83 -18.62
CA GLN A 21 -16.29 -0.51 -18.82
C GLN A 21 -17.34 -0.53 -19.94
N LYS A 22 -17.10 -1.30 -21.02
CA LYS A 22 -18.11 -1.52 -22.09
C LYS A 22 -19.39 -2.19 -21.58
N LYS A 23 -19.28 -3.13 -20.64
CA LYS A 23 -20.44 -3.79 -20.01
C LYS A 23 -21.28 -2.81 -19.20
N TYR A 24 -20.64 -1.89 -18.47
CA TYR A 24 -21.37 -0.85 -17.71
C TYR A 24 -22.09 0.14 -18.63
N LEU A 25 -21.46 0.55 -19.74
CA LEU A 25 -22.12 1.37 -20.75
C LEU A 25 -23.37 0.70 -21.32
N GLN A 26 -23.30 -0.59 -21.63
CA GLN A 26 -24.45 -1.35 -22.13
C GLN A 26 -25.60 -1.37 -21.13
N VAL A 27 -25.33 -1.58 -19.84
CA VAL A 27 -26.36 -1.56 -18.79
C VAL A 27 -27.03 -0.18 -18.71
N ILE A 28 -26.25 0.89 -18.76
CA ILE A 28 -26.77 2.27 -18.69
C ILE A 28 -27.63 2.60 -19.91
N GLN A 29 -27.18 2.23 -21.12
CA GLN A 29 -27.95 2.42 -22.35
C GLN A 29 -29.28 1.65 -22.30
N GLN A 30 -29.28 0.44 -21.75
CA GLN A 30 -30.51 -0.36 -21.56
C GLN A 30 -31.48 0.27 -20.55
N LEU A 31 -30.97 1.05 -19.59
CA LEU A 31 -31.76 1.76 -18.60
C LEU A 31 -32.34 3.10 -19.10
N LYS A 32 -32.13 3.46 -20.37
CA LYS A 32 -32.69 4.66 -21.05
C LYS A 32 -32.42 5.99 -20.34
N PHE A 33 -31.26 6.11 -19.71
CA PHE A 33 -30.80 7.39 -19.19
C PHE A 33 -30.25 8.26 -20.33
N GLU A 34 -31.14 8.96 -21.04
CA GLU A 34 -30.80 9.69 -22.28
C GLU A 34 -30.05 11.03 -22.02
N ASP A 35 -30.13 11.59 -20.81
CA ASP A 35 -29.56 12.92 -20.48
C ASP A 35 -28.38 12.91 -19.49
N LEU A 36 -27.85 11.74 -19.12
CA LEU A 36 -26.75 11.63 -18.16
C LEU A 36 -25.39 11.79 -18.86
N LYS A 37 -24.73 12.93 -18.64
CA LYS A 37 -23.30 13.09 -18.95
C LYS A 37 -22.48 12.22 -17.99
N ILE A 38 -22.19 11.00 -18.40
CA ILE A 38 -21.34 10.08 -17.64
C ILE A 38 -19.88 10.50 -17.83
N ALA A 39 -19.33 11.14 -16.81
CA ALA A 39 -17.89 11.29 -16.68
C ALA A 39 -17.35 10.05 -15.97
N VAL A 40 -16.68 9.16 -16.72
CA VAL A 40 -15.91 8.07 -16.11
C VAL A 40 -14.64 8.69 -15.52
N LEU A 41 -14.67 8.99 -14.22
CA LEU A 41 -13.48 9.39 -13.48
C LEU A 41 -12.62 8.15 -13.22
N GLN A 42 -11.62 7.93 -14.06
CA GLN A 42 -10.61 6.91 -13.83
C GLN A 42 -9.74 7.35 -12.63
N LYS A 43 -10.08 6.84 -11.44
CA LYS A 43 -9.31 7.04 -10.18
C LYS A 43 -8.17 6.04 -9.99
N THR A 44 -7.89 5.22 -10.99
CA THR A 44 -6.63 4.48 -11.05
C THR A 44 -5.63 5.39 -11.73
N THR A 45 -4.84 6.12 -10.95
CA THR A 45 -3.54 6.59 -11.43
C THR A 45 -2.86 5.38 -12.05
N GLU A 46 -2.55 5.48 -13.35
CA GLU A 46 -1.62 4.55 -14.00
C GLU A 46 -0.45 4.36 -13.04
N HIS A 47 -0.12 3.10 -12.75
CA HIS A 47 0.91 2.76 -11.78
C HIS A 47 2.18 3.54 -12.13
N VAL A 48 2.46 4.62 -11.40
CA VAL A 48 3.80 5.16 -11.28
C VAL A 48 4.53 4.15 -10.42
N ILE A 49 4.90 3.01 -11.01
CA ILE A 49 5.87 2.11 -10.41
C ILE A 49 7.15 2.94 -10.38
N ASN A 50 7.49 3.44 -9.19
CA ASN A 50 8.77 4.07 -8.99
C ASN A 50 9.82 3.02 -9.40
N THR A 51 10.57 3.29 -10.47
CA THR A 51 11.57 2.35 -11.01
C THR A 51 12.69 2.03 -10.01
N SER A 52 12.76 2.78 -8.91
CA SER A 52 13.65 2.54 -7.78
C SER A 52 13.12 1.50 -6.78
N VAL A 53 11.85 1.07 -6.92
CA VAL A 53 11.24 0.04 -6.08
C VAL A 53 11.24 -1.28 -6.84
N HIS A 54 11.98 -2.25 -6.32
CA HIS A 54 12.00 -3.61 -6.85
C HIS A 54 11.01 -4.47 -6.07
N GLU A 55 10.08 -5.09 -6.79
CA GLU A 55 9.09 -5.99 -6.22
C GLU A 55 9.50 -7.44 -6.43
N ILE A 56 9.47 -8.23 -5.35
CA ILE A 56 9.77 -9.66 -5.38
C ILE A 56 8.65 -10.39 -4.63
N TRP A 57 8.16 -11.46 -5.23
CA TRP A 57 7.16 -12.34 -4.64
C TRP A 57 7.81 -13.66 -4.24
N HIS A 58 7.59 -14.06 -2.98
CA HIS A 58 7.99 -15.36 -2.48
C HIS A 58 6.78 -16.10 -1.93
N MET A 59 6.49 -17.28 -2.48
CA MET A 59 5.40 -18.12 -1.99
C MET A 59 5.86 -18.81 -0.70
N CYS A 60 5.09 -18.67 0.38
CA CYS A 60 5.26 -19.44 1.61
C CYS A 60 3.95 -20.22 1.82
N GLU A 61 4.03 -21.54 1.92
CA GLU A 61 2.84 -22.38 2.14
C GLU A 61 2.49 -22.46 3.63
N HIS A 62 3.51 -22.32 4.48
CA HIS A 62 3.38 -22.44 5.93
C HIS A 62 3.86 -21.18 6.68
N VAL A 63 3.31 -20.98 7.88
CA VAL A 63 3.69 -19.85 8.75
C VAL A 63 5.16 -19.93 9.15
N ASP A 64 5.67 -21.14 9.40
CA ASP A 64 7.06 -21.36 9.77
C ASP A 64 8.03 -20.98 8.65
N GLU A 65 7.67 -21.27 7.39
CA GLU A 65 8.44 -20.85 6.22
C GLU A 65 8.46 -19.32 6.09
N LYS A 66 7.30 -18.68 6.31
CA LYS A 66 7.21 -17.21 6.31
C LYS A 66 8.11 -16.60 7.39
N MET A 67 8.16 -17.19 8.57
CA MET A 67 9.08 -16.77 9.64
C MET A 67 10.55 -16.93 9.26
N GLN A 68 10.93 -18.11 8.78
CA GLN A 68 12.31 -18.39 8.38
C GLN A 68 12.75 -17.43 7.27
N MET A 69 11.88 -17.19 6.29
CA MET A 69 12.14 -16.24 5.22
C MET A 69 12.29 -14.80 5.75
N MET A 70 11.42 -14.35 6.66
CA MET A 70 11.56 -13.00 7.22
C MET A 70 12.83 -12.85 8.05
N ALA A 71 13.16 -13.83 8.89
CA ALA A 71 14.41 -13.83 9.64
C ALA A 71 15.63 -13.82 8.70
N TYR A 72 15.61 -14.65 7.65
CA TYR A 72 16.65 -14.67 6.63
C TYR A 72 16.83 -13.31 5.95
N LEU A 73 15.73 -12.66 5.52
CA LEU A 73 15.81 -11.35 4.86
C LEU A 73 16.37 -10.28 5.79
N VAL A 74 15.87 -10.18 7.02
CA VAL A 74 16.33 -9.15 7.97
C VAL A 74 17.79 -9.37 8.38
N LEU A 75 18.24 -10.63 8.51
CA LEU A 75 19.64 -10.94 8.84
C LEU A 75 20.57 -10.74 7.63
N SER A 76 20.10 -11.02 6.41
CA SER A 76 20.89 -10.88 5.18
C SER A 76 21.04 -9.42 4.77
N PHE A 77 20.02 -8.61 5.01
CA PHE A 77 19.99 -7.20 4.66
C PHE A 77 19.99 -6.36 5.94
N ASN A 78 21.17 -5.91 6.35
CA ASN A 78 21.35 -5.05 7.52
C ASN A 78 20.92 -3.60 7.23
N VAL A 79 19.62 -3.41 7.01
CA VAL A 79 18.99 -2.14 6.66
C VAL A 79 17.66 -1.97 7.43
N PRO A 80 17.21 -0.72 7.65
CA PRO A 80 15.87 -0.47 8.20
C PRO A 80 14.78 -1.18 7.37
N THR A 81 13.94 -1.95 8.04
CA THR A 81 12.94 -2.80 7.38
C THR A 81 11.56 -2.54 7.97
N MET A 82 10.54 -2.39 7.10
CA MET A 82 9.14 -2.33 7.51
C MET A 82 8.43 -3.62 7.12
N VAL A 83 7.71 -4.24 8.07
CA VAL A 83 6.98 -5.49 7.86
C VAL A 83 5.48 -5.24 8.05
N PHE A 84 4.73 -5.25 6.96
CA PHE A 84 3.29 -5.12 7.00
C PHE A 84 2.62 -6.47 7.27
N CYS A 85 1.89 -6.55 8.38
CA CYS A 85 1.13 -7.74 8.78
C CYS A 85 -0.37 -7.51 8.60
N ALA A 86 -1.12 -8.58 8.33
CA ALA A 86 -2.57 -8.48 8.11
C ALA A 86 -3.33 -8.29 9.44
N THR A 87 -2.79 -8.82 10.53
CA THR A 87 -3.42 -8.76 11.86
C THR A 87 -2.47 -8.25 12.93
N ILE A 88 -3.03 -7.75 14.04
CA ILE A 88 -2.27 -7.30 15.20
C ILE A 88 -1.52 -8.48 15.84
N GLN A 89 -2.14 -9.66 15.87
CA GLN A 89 -1.57 -10.89 16.42
C GLN A 89 -0.33 -11.30 15.63
N GLU A 90 -0.41 -11.26 14.30
CA GLU A 90 0.72 -11.56 13.42
C GLU A 90 1.86 -10.54 13.61
N ALA A 91 1.56 -9.25 13.71
CA ALA A 91 2.57 -8.22 13.96
C ALA A 91 3.31 -8.45 15.30
N LYS A 92 2.56 -8.78 16.37
CA LYS A 92 3.15 -9.09 17.68
C LYS A 92 4.01 -10.34 17.62
N PHE A 93 3.51 -11.40 16.97
CA PHE A 93 4.24 -12.65 16.79
C PHE A 93 5.59 -12.42 16.11
N PHE A 94 5.64 -11.71 14.98
CA PHE A 94 6.91 -11.39 14.32
C PHE A 94 7.82 -10.52 15.20
N SER A 95 7.27 -9.51 15.89
CA SER A 95 8.04 -8.65 16.80
C SER A 95 8.73 -9.47 17.90
N ASP A 96 8.01 -10.40 18.52
CA ASP A 96 8.52 -11.31 19.56
C ASP A 96 9.60 -12.23 18.99
N CYS A 97 9.37 -12.81 17.81
CA CYS A 97 10.36 -13.65 17.11
C CYS A 97 11.66 -12.88 16.83
N PHE A 98 11.58 -11.65 16.31
CA PHE A 98 12.75 -10.82 16.08
C PHE A 98 13.49 -10.48 17.37
N SER A 99 12.76 -10.20 18.45
CA SER A 99 13.35 -9.94 19.76
C SER A 99 14.12 -11.15 20.30
N LEU A 100 13.59 -12.37 20.13
CA LEU A 100 14.25 -13.61 20.57
C LEU A 100 15.58 -13.87 19.86
N ILE A 101 15.71 -13.44 18.60
CA ILE A 101 16.94 -13.57 17.82
C ILE A 101 17.85 -12.33 17.94
N GLY A 102 17.57 -11.43 18.88
CA GLY A 102 18.41 -10.27 19.19
C GLY A 102 18.27 -9.11 18.19
N ILE A 103 17.22 -9.11 17.37
CA ILE A 103 16.93 -8.03 16.42
C ILE A 103 16.01 -7.02 17.11
N GLY A 104 16.40 -5.75 17.09
CA GLY A 104 15.54 -4.66 17.55
C GLY A 104 14.30 -4.55 16.66
N SER A 105 13.13 -4.77 17.26
CA SER A 105 11.84 -4.66 16.58
C SER A 105 10.89 -3.73 17.33
N THR A 106 10.04 -3.02 16.60
CA THR A 106 9.03 -2.11 17.16
C THR A 106 7.68 -2.37 16.48
N CYS A 107 6.78 -3.10 17.16
CA CYS A 107 5.45 -3.34 16.62
C CYS A 107 4.54 -2.11 16.76
N LEU A 108 3.99 -1.66 15.62
CA LEU A 108 2.97 -0.62 15.54
C LEU A 108 1.62 -1.20 15.11
N HIS A 109 0.54 -0.87 15.83
CA HIS A 109 -0.80 -1.35 15.48
C HIS A 109 -1.92 -0.40 15.90
N SER A 110 -3.10 -0.58 15.32
CA SER A 110 -4.24 0.35 15.47
C SER A 110 -4.76 0.51 16.91
N GLN A 111 -4.65 -0.53 17.74
CA GLN A 111 -5.05 -0.47 19.16
C GLN A 111 -4.10 0.34 20.06
N GLN A 112 -2.94 0.81 19.56
CA GLN A 112 -2.06 1.69 20.33
C GLN A 112 -2.51 3.15 20.23
N GLU A 113 -2.42 3.86 21.34
CA GLU A 113 -2.58 5.31 21.35
C GLU A 113 -1.62 5.99 20.37
N GLN A 114 -2.10 7.01 19.66
CA GLN A 114 -1.31 7.75 18.67
C GLN A 114 0.00 8.28 19.25
N LYS A 115 -0.04 8.81 20.48
CA LYS A 115 1.15 9.34 21.18
C LYS A 115 2.21 8.25 21.41
N SER A 116 1.78 7.03 21.71
CA SER A 116 2.69 5.89 21.90
C SER A 116 3.33 5.46 20.58
N ARG A 117 2.54 5.42 19.49
CA ARG A 117 3.04 5.11 18.14
C ARG A 117 4.09 6.12 17.67
N LEU A 118 3.85 7.41 17.88
CA LEU A 118 4.79 8.47 17.51
C LEU A 118 6.13 8.34 18.26
N LYS A 119 6.09 8.15 19.59
CA LYS A 119 7.31 7.92 20.38
C LYS A 119 8.09 6.68 19.93
N SER A 120 7.39 5.65 19.49
CA SER A 120 8.02 4.42 19.01
C SER A 120 8.71 4.65 17.67
N LEU A 121 8.07 5.39 16.75
CA LEU A 121 8.68 5.82 15.50
C LEU A 121 9.92 6.71 15.71
N GLU A 122 9.88 7.64 16.66
CA GLU A 122 11.03 8.48 17.01
C GLU A 122 12.23 7.65 17.47
N LYS A 123 12.00 6.55 18.22
CA LYS A 123 13.05 5.63 18.63
C LYS A 123 13.64 4.87 17.44
N VAL A 124 12.79 4.37 16.55
CA VAL A 124 13.22 3.66 15.33
C VAL A 124 14.11 4.56 14.48
N GLN A 125 13.77 5.83 14.32
CA GLN A 125 14.57 6.77 13.52
C GLN A 125 16.00 6.97 14.04
N GLN A 126 16.23 6.71 15.33
CA GLN A 126 17.56 6.82 15.96
C GLN A 126 18.38 5.52 15.83
N GLN A 127 17.77 4.42 15.39
CA GLN A 127 18.42 3.13 15.28
C GLN A 127 18.76 2.82 13.82
N GLN A 128 20.00 2.40 13.56
CA GLN A 128 20.45 2.13 12.18
C GLN A 128 19.86 0.85 11.59
N ASN A 129 19.57 -0.17 12.42
CA ASN A 129 19.14 -1.50 11.98
C ASN A 129 17.97 -1.95 12.86
N THR A 130 16.74 -1.63 12.44
CA THR A 130 15.53 -1.92 13.22
C THR A 130 14.40 -2.31 12.30
N VAL A 131 13.58 -3.23 12.79
CA VAL A 131 12.37 -3.69 12.13
C VAL A 131 11.16 -2.98 12.73
N VAL A 132 10.25 -2.50 11.89
CA VAL A 132 8.97 -1.90 12.30
C VAL A 132 7.80 -2.71 11.77
#